data_AF-A0A930T6M1-F1
#
_entry.id   AF-A0A930T6M1-F1
#
_cell.length_a   1.000
_cell.length_b   1.000
_cell.length_c   1.000
_cell.angle_alpha   90.00
_cell.angle_beta   90.00
_cell.angle_gamma   90.00
#
_symmetry.space_group_name_H-M   'P 1'
#
loop_
_entity.id
_entity.type
_entity.pdbx_description
1 polymer ?
#
loop_
_entity_poly.entity_id
_entity_poly.type
_entity_poly.pdbx_seq_one_letter_code
_entity_poly.pdbx_strand_id
1 'polypeptide(L)'
;MNLNCHSFPHPQHLQNLAKGSLEQVQNLTRALRLWVLLRWLYSDKGNTIGDSFTYNEWRQTFFSKTHKDEKQEDIQNHKDPNCVCNKTTKQWLIDFEVNLDEWRSVLQQKISIADSDIDRILEERLFAQVRKSLQSDFDLLVNRKCLHQLENVTGRSKHFCRVEELKIFTTSENITSDLTQKKQKCIAGALGIFSFLDPRYPLLAEEFSEDIDEDNHRVFLYVDYVVPESSHIQDVVDEIQSELQQIWDSGKIQPLLLSYHSAHQNQIKECAVYPVCIYFMEYAKYLCAYGRTPKDEINWYKYRLDRIISQGLELLEWQDPRVPQLLREQHQMNKLYTPKTVNDKLKEAWGCDFYKTKSLMILRFDQDFDKNYVKGINVHDTFKPIEYKTAFELIQQHTLDPGQQKNILKAFKSRPNTDAYYQVYYRVTDYYVLRWLRALGSKVEVLLPWDLRQQMVDEIQKTWNLYANL
;
A
#
# COMPACT_ATOMS: atom_id res chain seq x y z
N MET A 1 -34.89 -11.62 20.85
CA MET A 1 -33.76 -10.71 20.58
C MET A 1 -33.79 -10.36 19.10
N ASN A 2 -33.86 -9.07 18.75
CA ASN A 2 -33.90 -8.61 17.36
C ASN A 2 -32.51 -8.75 16.72
N LEU A 3 -32.17 -9.97 16.31
CA LEU A 3 -30.92 -10.25 15.64
C LEU A 3 -31.15 -10.16 14.13
N ASN A 4 -30.74 -9.04 13.53
CA ASN A 4 -30.43 -8.95 12.10
C ASN A 4 -29.34 -9.95 11.66
N CYS A 5 -28.84 -10.83 12.55
CA CYS A 5 -27.96 -11.94 12.18
C CYS A 5 -28.64 -12.94 11.24
N HIS A 6 -29.96 -12.96 11.09
CA HIS A 6 -30.65 -13.75 10.05
C HIS A 6 -30.61 -13.12 8.65
N SER A 7 -29.93 -11.98 8.49
CA SER A 7 -29.76 -11.36 7.19
C SER A 7 -28.93 -12.26 6.27
N PHE A 8 -29.44 -12.43 5.07
CA PHE A 8 -28.73 -12.89 3.88
C PHE A 8 -27.30 -12.29 3.82
N PRO A 9 -26.27 -13.05 3.39
CA PRO A 9 -24.88 -12.56 3.24
C PRO A 9 -24.75 -11.58 2.07
N HIS A 10 -25.43 -10.44 2.21
CA HIS A 10 -25.49 -9.38 1.22
C HIS A 10 -24.10 -8.74 1.05
N PRO A 11 -23.69 -8.35 -0.17
CA PRO A 11 -22.37 -7.77 -0.44
C PRO A 11 -21.99 -6.62 0.51
N GLN A 12 -22.94 -5.74 0.82
CA GLN A 12 -22.73 -4.64 1.77
C GLN A 12 -22.36 -5.13 3.19
N HIS A 13 -23.00 -6.20 3.65
CA HIS A 13 -22.73 -6.77 4.96
C HIS A 13 -21.37 -7.46 5.00
N LEU A 14 -21.00 -8.17 3.93
CA LEU A 14 -19.68 -8.77 3.78
C LEU A 14 -18.59 -7.69 3.71
N GLN A 15 -18.88 -6.55 3.06
CA GLN A 15 -17.93 -5.45 2.92
C GLN A 15 -17.64 -4.78 4.27
N ASN A 16 -18.65 -4.69 5.15
CA ASN A 16 -18.49 -4.20 6.52
C ASN A 16 -17.63 -5.15 7.39
N LEU A 17 -17.60 -6.44 7.04
CA LEU A 17 -16.80 -7.46 7.74
C LEU A 17 -15.37 -7.58 7.18
N ALA A 18 -15.16 -7.25 5.91
CA ALA A 18 -13.87 -7.34 5.25
C ALA A 18 -12.84 -6.30 5.74
N LYS A 19 -11.55 -6.60 5.58
CA LYS A 19 -10.42 -5.67 5.74
C LYS A 19 -9.83 -5.27 4.38
N GLY A 20 -10.68 -4.76 3.48
CA GLY A 20 -10.29 -4.41 2.11
C GLY A 20 -11.43 -4.59 1.10
N SER A 21 -11.14 -4.44 -0.19
CA SER A 21 -12.13 -4.65 -1.26
C SER A 21 -12.55 -6.12 -1.31
N LEU A 22 -13.85 -6.37 -1.45
CA LEU A 22 -14.40 -7.71 -1.70
C LEU A 22 -14.07 -8.27 -3.10
N GLU A 23 -13.59 -7.43 -4.03
CA GLU A 23 -13.10 -7.89 -5.35
C GLU A 23 -11.88 -8.82 -5.21
N GLN A 24 -11.14 -8.71 -4.10
CA GLN A 24 -10.08 -9.66 -3.79
C GLN A 24 -10.69 -10.92 -3.16
N VAL A 25 -10.55 -12.06 -3.84
CA VAL A 25 -11.10 -13.36 -3.42
C VAL A 25 -10.77 -13.70 -1.96
N GLN A 26 -9.53 -13.46 -1.53
CA GLN A 26 -9.11 -13.70 -0.14
C GLN A 26 -9.90 -12.91 0.91
N ASN A 27 -10.27 -11.65 0.60
CA ASN A 27 -11.06 -10.80 1.50
C ASN A 27 -12.51 -11.27 1.54
N LEU A 28 -13.07 -11.68 0.40
CA LEU A 28 -14.41 -12.24 0.31
C LEU A 28 -14.52 -13.56 1.08
N THR A 29 -13.56 -14.48 0.91
CA THR A 29 -13.51 -15.74 1.67
C THR A 29 -13.44 -15.49 3.17
N ARG A 30 -12.60 -14.54 3.62
CA ARG A 30 -12.52 -14.17 5.04
C ARG A 30 -13.82 -13.51 5.53
N ALA A 31 -14.43 -12.62 4.76
CA ALA A 31 -15.69 -11.97 5.13
C ALA A 31 -16.83 -13.00 5.27
N LEU A 32 -16.91 -13.98 4.37
CA LEU A 32 -17.85 -15.10 4.47
C LEU A 32 -17.61 -15.94 5.73
N ARG A 33 -16.35 -16.22 6.06
CA ARG A 33 -15.99 -16.92 7.30
C ARG A 33 -16.45 -16.16 8.55
N LEU A 34 -16.23 -14.84 8.59
CA LEU A 34 -16.69 -13.98 9.69
C LEU A 34 -18.21 -13.94 9.78
N TRP A 35 -18.90 -13.87 8.64
CA TRP A 35 -20.36 -13.92 8.59
C TRP A 35 -20.88 -15.25 9.14
N VAL A 36 -20.32 -16.40 8.71
CA VAL A 36 -20.67 -17.72 9.25
C VAL A 36 -20.39 -17.80 10.74
N LEU A 37 -19.26 -17.27 11.20
CA LEU A 37 -18.89 -17.26 12.61
C LEU A 37 -19.91 -16.49 13.44
N LEU A 38 -20.36 -15.32 12.96
CA LEU A 38 -21.42 -14.54 13.60
C LEU A 38 -22.77 -15.27 13.56
N ARG A 39 -23.16 -15.84 12.42
CA ARG A 39 -24.39 -16.66 12.32
C ARG A 39 -24.40 -17.77 13.36
N TRP A 40 -23.27 -18.46 13.52
CA TRP A 40 -23.16 -19.54 14.49
C TRP A 40 -23.19 -19.03 15.94
N LEU A 41 -22.39 -18.01 16.28
CA LEU A 41 -22.28 -17.47 17.65
C LEU A 41 -23.62 -16.93 18.19
N TYR A 42 -24.45 -16.38 17.30
CA TYR A 42 -25.75 -15.81 17.62
C TYR A 42 -26.93 -16.78 17.35
N SER A 43 -26.63 -18.04 17.00
CA SER A 43 -27.64 -19.11 16.88
C SER A 43 -27.84 -19.85 18.20
N ASP A 44 -28.86 -20.70 18.26
CA ASP A 44 -29.10 -21.59 19.40
C ASP A 44 -27.90 -22.51 19.70
N LYS A 45 -27.14 -22.91 18.67
CA LYS A 45 -25.91 -23.70 18.84
C LYS A 45 -24.82 -22.87 19.55
N GLY A 46 -24.66 -21.61 19.15
CA GLY A 46 -23.73 -20.69 19.79
C GLY A 46 -24.13 -20.32 21.21
N ASN A 47 -25.43 -20.26 21.52
CA ASN A 47 -25.92 -20.00 22.89
C ASN A 47 -25.44 -21.03 23.92
N THR A 48 -25.05 -22.23 23.50
CA THR A 48 -24.58 -23.29 24.41
C THR A 48 -23.25 -22.99 25.10
N ILE A 49 -22.44 -22.07 24.57
CA ILE A 49 -21.14 -21.70 25.14
C ILE A 49 -21.23 -20.67 26.28
N GLY A 50 -22.43 -20.10 26.49
CA GLY A 50 -22.65 -19.02 27.45
C GLY A 50 -22.34 -17.63 26.89
N ASP A 51 -22.61 -16.61 27.70
CA ASP A 51 -22.53 -15.20 27.29
C ASP A 51 -21.11 -14.63 27.27
N SER A 52 -20.19 -15.29 27.99
CA SER A 52 -18.77 -15.03 27.95
C SER A 52 -18.03 -16.33 27.65
N PHE A 53 -17.08 -16.28 26.72
CA PHE A 53 -16.33 -17.46 26.29
C PHE A 53 -14.92 -17.10 25.82
N THR A 54 -14.02 -18.06 25.89
CA THR A 54 -12.67 -18.02 25.34
C THR A 54 -12.61 -18.67 23.97
N TYR A 55 -11.54 -18.39 23.22
CA TYR A 55 -11.27 -19.11 21.96
C TYR A 55 -11.26 -20.64 22.15
N ASN A 56 -10.73 -21.14 23.28
CA ASN A 56 -10.63 -22.58 23.52
C ASN A 56 -12.01 -23.22 23.73
N GLU A 57 -12.89 -22.57 24.48
CA GLU A 57 -14.27 -23.03 24.68
C GLU A 57 -15.04 -23.01 23.35
N TRP A 58 -14.83 -21.97 22.54
CA TRP A 58 -15.42 -21.86 21.20
C TRP A 58 -14.95 -23.02 20.34
N ARG A 59 -13.63 -23.23 20.27
CA ARG A 59 -13.02 -24.30 19.49
C ARG A 59 -13.55 -25.68 19.88
N GLN A 60 -13.70 -25.96 21.17
CA GLN A 60 -14.19 -27.26 21.67
C GLN A 60 -15.67 -27.50 21.35
N THR A 61 -16.45 -26.43 21.24
CA THR A 61 -17.90 -26.50 20.93
C THR A 61 -18.15 -26.50 19.43
N PHE A 62 -17.32 -25.78 18.66
CA PHE A 62 -17.48 -25.58 17.22
C PHE A 62 -16.91 -26.75 16.41
N PHE A 63 -15.72 -27.24 16.75
CA PHE A 63 -15.06 -28.34 16.05
C PHE A 63 -15.30 -29.69 16.70
N SER A 64 -15.04 -30.77 15.95
CA SER A 64 -15.09 -32.11 16.52
C SER A 64 -13.93 -32.37 17.48
N LYS A 65 -14.09 -33.33 18.39
CA LYS A 65 -13.10 -33.66 19.43
C LYS A 65 -11.73 -34.07 18.87
N THR A 66 -11.68 -34.54 17.64
CA THR A 66 -10.44 -35.01 16.98
C THR A 66 -9.71 -33.90 16.22
N HIS A 67 -10.29 -32.69 16.16
CA HIS A 67 -9.74 -31.58 15.39
C HIS A 67 -8.45 -31.02 16.01
N LYS A 68 -7.44 -30.80 15.15
CA LYS A 68 -6.17 -30.14 15.47
C LYS A 68 -5.97 -28.97 14.52
N ASP A 69 -5.62 -27.81 15.07
CA ASP A 69 -5.50 -26.52 14.37
C ASP A 69 -4.10 -25.89 14.53
N GLU A 70 -3.10 -26.68 14.93
CA GLU A 70 -1.73 -26.22 15.16
C GLU A 70 -0.93 -26.11 13.85
N LYS A 71 -1.17 -27.02 12.90
CA LYS A 71 -0.50 -27.07 11.60
C LYS A 71 -1.51 -27.17 10.47
N GLN A 72 -1.19 -26.53 9.34
CA GLN A 72 -2.06 -26.55 8.16
C GLN A 72 -2.28 -27.96 7.61
N GLU A 73 -1.23 -28.80 7.65
CA GLU A 73 -1.27 -30.20 7.21
C GLU A 73 -2.27 -31.05 8.02
N ASP A 74 -2.36 -30.82 9.34
CA ASP A 74 -3.29 -31.55 10.21
C ASP A 74 -4.74 -31.24 9.87
N ILE A 75 -5.01 -30.00 9.45
CA ILE A 75 -6.34 -29.50 9.12
C ILE A 75 -6.76 -29.98 7.73
N GLN A 76 -5.87 -29.87 6.73
CA GLN A 76 -6.16 -30.31 5.37
C GLN A 76 -6.44 -31.82 5.29
N ASN A 77 -5.71 -32.61 6.09
CA ASN A 77 -5.83 -34.06 6.13
C ASN A 77 -6.80 -34.56 7.22
N HIS A 78 -7.61 -33.69 7.83
CA HIS A 78 -8.51 -34.08 8.91
C HIS A 78 -9.60 -35.02 8.38
N LYS A 79 -9.63 -36.26 8.89
CA LYS A 79 -10.46 -37.34 8.35
C LYS A 79 -11.91 -37.37 8.84
N ASP A 80 -12.29 -36.54 9.79
CA ASP A 80 -13.64 -36.52 10.35
C ASP A 80 -14.59 -35.75 9.42
N PRO A 81 -15.47 -36.42 8.66
CA PRO A 81 -16.32 -35.74 7.67
C PRO A 81 -17.35 -34.80 8.31
N ASN A 82 -17.66 -34.99 9.61
CA ASN A 82 -18.62 -34.18 10.33
C ASN A 82 -17.98 -32.98 11.03
N CYS A 83 -16.65 -32.86 10.97
CA CYS A 83 -15.98 -31.69 11.52
C CYS A 83 -16.26 -30.46 10.66
N VAL A 84 -16.59 -29.34 11.30
CA VAL A 84 -16.87 -28.07 10.62
C VAL A 84 -15.70 -27.52 9.80
N CYS A 85 -14.46 -27.95 10.06
CA CYS A 85 -13.30 -27.59 9.23
C CYS A 85 -13.35 -28.22 7.82
N ASN A 86 -14.07 -29.33 7.65
CA ASN A 86 -14.22 -30.02 6.38
C ASN A 86 -15.41 -29.51 5.56
N LYS A 87 -16.25 -28.67 6.18
CA LYS A 87 -17.46 -28.14 5.58
C LYS A 87 -17.14 -27.02 4.60
N THR A 88 -17.66 -27.12 3.38
CA THR A 88 -17.42 -26.12 2.33
C THR A 88 -18.29 -24.88 2.53
N THR A 89 -17.91 -23.76 1.91
CA THR A 89 -18.71 -22.54 1.88
C THR A 89 -20.12 -22.80 1.39
N LYS A 90 -20.27 -23.60 0.32
CA LYS A 90 -21.57 -24.01 -0.22
C LYS A 90 -22.45 -24.69 0.82
N GLN A 91 -21.89 -25.65 1.55
CA GLN A 91 -22.61 -26.35 2.62
C GLN A 91 -22.98 -25.39 3.77
N TRP A 92 -22.16 -24.39 4.07
CA TRP A 92 -22.50 -23.38 5.07
C TRP A 92 -23.68 -22.50 4.64
N LEU A 93 -23.66 -22.02 3.40
CA LEU A 93 -24.73 -21.20 2.86
C LEU A 93 -26.06 -21.97 2.82
N ILE A 94 -26.05 -23.23 2.38
CA ILE A 94 -27.23 -24.11 2.37
C ILE A 94 -27.76 -24.35 3.78
N ASP A 95 -26.89 -24.67 4.75
CA ASP A 95 -27.31 -24.92 6.14
C ASP A 95 -27.93 -23.68 6.81
N PHE A 96 -27.64 -22.47 6.30
CA PHE A 96 -28.25 -21.22 6.74
C PHE A 96 -29.40 -20.75 5.84
N GLU A 97 -29.92 -21.64 4.99
CA GLU A 97 -31.07 -21.41 4.11
C GLU A 97 -30.84 -20.27 3.08
N VAL A 98 -29.59 -20.06 2.66
CA VAL A 98 -29.25 -19.08 1.62
C VAL A 98 -29.50 -19.70 0.24
N ASN A 99 -30.32 -19.03 -0.57
CA ASN A 99 -30.46 -19.38 -1.98
C ASN A 99 -29.18 -18.99 -2.74
N LEU A 100 -28.47 -20.00 -3.27
CA LEU A 100 -27.17 -19.82 -3.91
C LEU A 100 -27.26 -19.04 -5.23
N ASP A 101 -28.31 -19.26 -6.02
CA ASP A 101 -28.48 -18.59 -7.32
C ASP A 101 -28.79 -17.09 -7.11
N GLU A 102 -29.65 -16.80 -6.13
CA GLU A 102 -29.95 -15.42 -5.73
C GLU A 102 -28.70 -14.74 -5.14
N TRP A 103 -27.96 -15.43 -4.26
CA TRP A 103 -26.73 -14.90 -3.69
C TRP A 103 -25.66 -14.62 -4.74
N ARG A 104 -25.43 -15.54 -5.68
CA ARG A 104 -24.52 -15.34 -6.80
C ARG A 104 -24.92 -14.11 -7.63
N SER A 105 -26.20 -14.01 -8.00
CA SER A 105 -26.70 -12.88 -8.79
C SER A 105 -26.51 -11.53 -8.09
N VAL A 106 -26.85 -11.44 -6.80
CA VAL A 106 -26.69 -10.20 -6.02
C VAL A 106 -25.22 -9.84 -5.83
N LEU A 107 -24.35 -10.84 -5.62
CA LEU A 107 -22.91 -10.62 -5.48
C LEU A 107 -22.30 -10.06 -6.78
N GLN A 108 -22.61 -10.66 -7.92
CA GLN A 108 -22.10 -10.25 -9.24
C GLN A 108 -22.64 -8.89 -9.69
N GLN A 109 -23.85 -8.52 -9.27
CA GLN A 109 -24.39 -7.17 -9.56
C GLN A 109 -23.62 -6.05 -8.84
N LYS A 110 -22.95 -6.35 -7.73
CA LYS A 110 -22.30 -5.34 -6.87
C LYS A 110 -20.79 -5.38 -6.90
N ILE A 111 -20.21 -6.51 -7.32
CA ILE A 111 -18.77 -6.79 -7.30
C ILE A 111 -18.40 -7.43 -8.64
N SER A 112 -17.36 -6.91 -9.29
CA SER A 112 -16.80 -7.52 -10.50
C SER A 112 -15.99 -8.76 -10.12
N ILE A 113 -16.63 -9.94 -10.13
CA ILE A 113 -16.01 -11.23 -9.79
C ILE A 113 -16.44 -12.28 -10.82
N ALA A 114 -15.47 -13.07 -11.31
CA ALA A 114 -15.70 -14.11 -12.30
C ALA A 114 -16.47 -15.31 -11.71
N ASP A 115 -17.26 -16.00 -12.53
CA ASP A 115 -18.01 -17.19 -12.11
C ASP A 115 -17.08 -18.30 -11.56
N SER A 116 -15.91 -18.46 -12.16
CA SER A 116 -14.87 -19.42 -11.76
C SER A 116 -14.35 -19.15 -10.35
N ASP A 117 -14.22 -17.88 -9.96
CA ASP A 117 -13.80 -17.50 -8.61
C ASP A 117 -14.90 -17.77 -7.59
N ILE A 118 -16.17 -17.54 -7.94
CA ILE A 118 -17.30 -17.90 -7.07
C ILE A 118 -17.36 -19.40 -6.86
N ASP A 119 -17.20 -20.20 -7.93
CA ASP A 119 -17.19 -21.67 -7.83
C ASP A 119 -16.04 -22.15 -6.93
N ARG A 120 -14.85 -21.55 -7.07
CA ARG A 120 -13.73 -21.84 -6.17
C ARG A 120 -14.09 -21.53 -4.71
N ILE A 121 -14.64 -20.34 -4.44
CA ILE A 121 -15.06 -19.93 -3.08
C ILE A 121 -16.11 -20.89 -2.51
N LEU A 122 -17.05 -21.36 -3.33
CA LEU A 122 -18.11 -22.28 -2.89
C LEU A 122 -17.54 -23.63 -2.42
N GLU A 123 -16.44 -24.10 -3.03
CA GLU A 123 -15.74 -25.32 -2.64
C GLU A 123 -14.71 -25.11 -1.51
N GLU A 124 -14.35 -23.86 -1.19
CA GLU A 124 -13.41 -23.56 -0.10
C GLU A 124 -13.92 -24.04 1.25
N ARG A 125 -12.97 -24.51 2.08
CA ARG A 125 -13.22 -24.89 3.47
C ARG A 125 -12.92 -23.71 4.39
N LEU A 126 -13.93 -22.87 4.64
CA LEU A 126 -13.76 -21.62 5.39
C LEU A 126 -12.97 -21.77 6.69
N PHE A 127 -13.26 -22.81 7.48
CA PHE A 127 -12.63 -23.05 8.79
C PHE A 127 -11.44 -24.03 8.74
N ALA A 128 -10.94 -24.37 7.55
CA ALA A 128 -9.68 -25.12 7.40
C ALA A 128 -8.46 -24.20 7.60
N GLN A 129 -8.36 -23.61 8.79
CA GLN A 129 -7.44 -22.52 9.12
C GLN A 129 -6.72 -22.79 10.43
N VAL A 130 -5.44 -22.42 10.49
CA VAL A 130 -4.67 -22.52 11.74
C VAL A 130 -5.23 -21.64 12.84
N ARG A 131 -4.97 -22.04 14.09
CA ARG A 131 -5.39 -21.34 15.30
C ARG A 131 -5.16 -19.83 15.27
N LYS A 132 -3.98 -19.39 14.82
CA LYS A 132 -3.62 -17.97 14.78
C LYS A 132 -4.54 -17.17 13.86
N SER A 133 -4.92 -17.73 12.72
CA SER A 133 -5.83 -17.09 11.75
C SER A 133 -7.23 -16.94 12.33
N LEU A 134 -7.74 -17.99 12.99
CA LEU A 134 -9.06 -17.96 13.62
C LEU A 134 -9.08 -17.01 14.84
N GLN A 135 -8.01 -16.95 15.63
CA GLN A 135 -7.89 -15.96 16.71
C GLN A 135 -7.87 -14.52 16.18
N SER A 136 -7.19 -14.27 15.07
CA SER A 136 -7.19 -12.96 14.39
C SER A 136 -8.60 -12.58 13.90
N ASP A 137 -9.43 -13.54 13.52
CA ASP A 137 -10.83 -13.28 13.16
C ASP A 137 -11.67 -12.83 14.36
N PHE A 138 -11.46 -13.39 15.56
CA PHE A 138 -12.10 -12.89 16.78
C PHE A 138 -11.65 -11.47 17.13
N ASP A 139 -10.35 -11.18 17.02
CA ASP A 139 -9.81 -9.83 17.23
C ASP A 139 -10.44 -8.85 16.23
N LEU A 140 -10.62 -9.26 14.97
CA LEU A 140 -11.31 -8.47 13.97
C LEU A 140 -12.79 -8.22 14.31
N LEU A 141 -13.52 -9.24 14.78
CA LEU A 141 -14.90 -9.08 15.22
C LEU A 141 -15.03 -8.11 16.41
N VAL A 142 -14.05 -8.09 17.31
CA VAL A 142 -13.98 -7.09 18.40
C VAL A 142 -13.77 -5.69 17.82
N ASN A 143 -12.82 -5.51 16.91
CA ASN A 143 -12.57 -4.21 16.26
C ASN A 143 -13.80 -3.70 15.49
N ARG A 144 -14.57 -4.60 14.86
CA ARG A 144 -15.82 -4.29 14.16
C ARG A 144 -17.02 -4.11 15.09
N LYS A 145 -16.83 -4.18 16.41
CA LYS A 145 -17.88 -4.06 17.44
C LYS A 145 -18.97 -5.13 17.31
N CYS A 146 -18.63 -6.29 16.75
CA CYS A 146 -19.50 -7.46 16.68
C CYS A 146 -19.37 -8.35 17.92
N LEU A 147 -18.27 -8.19 18.66
CA LEU A 147 -17.99 -8.82 19.96
C LEU A 147 -17.36 -7.78 20.89
N HIS A 148 -17.49 -7.98 22.20
CA HIS A 148 -16.72 -7.26 23.21
C HIS A 148 -15.61 -8.16 23.75
N GLN A 149 -14.43 -7.59 24.02
CA GLN A 149 -13.40 -8.27 24.79
C GLN A 149 -13.48 -7.82 26.24
N LEU A 150 -13.51 -8.75 27.19
CA LEU A 150 -13.47 -8.44 28.62
C LEU A 150 -12.02 -8.19 29.05
N GLU A 151 -11.75 -6.99 29.58
CA GLU A 151 -10.40 -6.60 30.01
C GLU A 151 -10.06 -7.04 31.45
N ASN A 152 -11.07 -7.34 32.28
CA ASN A 152 -10.93 -7.54 33.72
C ASN A 152 -10.95 -9.01 34.20
N VAL A 153 -10.62 -9.97 33.33
CA VAL A 153 -10.62 -11.40 33.70
C VAL A 153 -9.20 -11.84 34.06
N THR A 154 -9.03 -12.42 35.26
CA THR A 154 -7.74 -12.95 35.73
C THR A 154 -7.29 -14.14 34.88
N GLY A 155 -6.27 -13.96 34.04
CA GLY A 155 -5.69 -15.02 33.22
C GLY A 155 -5.00 -14.50 31.94
N ARG A 156 -4.33 -15.39 31.20
CA ARG A 156 -3.69 -15.06 29.90
C ARG A 156 -4.64 -15.19 28.69
N SER A 157 -5.85 -15.71 28.90
CA SER A 157 -6.81 -15.99 27.82
C SER A 157 -7.74 -14.81 27.60
N LYS A 158 -7.86 -14.37 26.33
CA LYS A 158 -8.87 -13.37 25.93
C LYS A 158 -10.27 -13.97 26.10
N HIS A 159 -11.15 -13.23 26.77
CA HIS A 159 -12.56 -13.56 26.92
C HIS A 159 -13.40 -12.64 26.04
N PHE A 160 -14.32 -13.23 25.30
CA PHE A 160 -15.20 -12.55 24.37
C PHE A 160 -16.64 -12.63 24.86
N CYS A 161 -17.40 -11.58 24.63
CA CYS A 161 -18.84 -11.50 24.87
C CYS A 161 -19.55 -11.08 23.59
N ARG A 162 -20.76 -11.60 23.40
CA ARG A 162 -21.66 -11.18 22.32
C ARG A 162 -22.21 -9.80 22.64
N VAL A 163 -22.41 -8.99 21.60
CA VAL A 163 -23.11 -7.71 21.72
C VAL A 163 -24.61 -7.94 21.62
N GLU A 164 -25.41 -7.16 22.34
CA GLU A 164 -26.87 -7.30 22.32
C GLU A 164 -27.47 -6.96 20.94
N GLU A 165 -26.84 -6.04 20.19
CA GLU A 165 -27.26 -5.61 18.86
C GLU A 165 -26.10 -5.54 17.86
N LEU A 166 -26.23 -6.25 16.74
CA LEU A 166 -25.27 -6.22 15.64
C LEU A 166 -25.55 -5.05 14.68
N LYS A 167 -25.01 -3.86 15.01
CA LYS A 167 -25.17 -2.64 14.23
C LYS A 167 -24.47 -2.66 12.86
N ILE A 168 -23.63 -3.67 12.60
CA ILE A 168 -22.98 -3.83 11.28
C ILE A 168 -23.96 -4.21 10.15
N PHE A 169 -25.15 -4.70 10.51
CA PHE A 169 -26.22 -5.09 9.58
C PHE A 169 -27.38 -4.07 9.55
N THR A 170 -27.26 -2.92 10.23
CA THR A 170 -28.26 -1.84 10.08
C THR A 170 -27.93 -1.04 8.84
N THR A 171 -28.80 -1.15 7.84
CA THR A 171 -28.68 -0.50 6.53
C THR A 171 -28.63 1.01 6.70
N SER A 172 -27.45 1.61 6.47
CA SER A 172 -27.35 3.02 6.05
C SER A 172 -27.58 3.07 4.55
N GLU A 173 -28.44 3.98 4.12
CA GLU A 173 -28.87 4.15 2.74
C GLU A 173 -27.69 4.30 1.76
N ASN A 174 -27.80 3.55 0.65
CA ASN A 174 -27.21 3.77 -0.67
C ASN A 174 -25.80 4.38 -0.72
N ILE A 175 -24.78 3.53 -0.56
CA ILE A 175 -23.54 3.69 -1.32
C ILE A 175 -23.63 2.70 -2.48
N THR A 176 -24.21 3.16 -3.59
CA THR A 176 -24.08 2.45 -4.88
C THR A 176 -22.60 2.41 -5.22
N SER A 177 -21.99 1.24 -5.05
CA SER A 177 -20.68 0.91 -5.58
C SER A 177 -20.76 0.69 -7.08
N ASP A 178 -21.19 1.72 -7.82
CA ASP A 178 -20.85 1.77 -9.23
C ASP A 178 -19.36 2.08 -9.29
N LEU A 179 -18.59 1.21 -9.95
CA LEU A 179 -17.28 1.56 -10.51
C LEU A 179 -17.52 2.69 -11.52
N THR A 180 -17.68 3.90 -11.01
CA THR A 180 -17.96 5.07 -11.81
C THR A 180 -16.68 5.47 -12.51
N GLN A 181 -16.80 6.03 -13.72
CA GLN A 181 -15.73 6.67 -14.50
C GLN A 181 -14.71 7.49 -13.67
N LYS A 182 -15.08 7.90 -12.46
CA LYS A 182 -14.23 8.51 -11.43
C LYS A 182 -13.07 7.62 -10.95
N LYS A 183 -13.27 6.31 -10.71
CA LYS A 183 -12.18 5.36 -10.35
C LYS A 183 -11.28 5.07 -11.55
N GLN A 184 -11.85 4.87 -12.75
CA GLN A 184 -11.06 4.74 -13.99
C GLN A 184 -10.24 6.00 -14.29
N LYS A 185 -10.81 7.20 -14.14
CA LYS A 185 -10.07 8.48 -14.22
C LYS A 185 -9.03 8.62 -13.10
N CYS A 186 -9.27 8.05 -11.92
CA CYS A 186 -8.32 8.06 -10.81
C CYS A 186 -7.15 7.09 -11.06
N ILE A 187 -7.41 5.91 -11.63
CA ILE A 187 -6.38 4.93 -12.03
C ILE A 187 -5.60 5.47 -13.24
N ALA A 188 -6.27 5.95 -14.28
CA ALA A 188 -5.63 6.58 -15.42
C ALA A 188 -4.85 7.84 -15.01
N GLY A 189 -5.39 8.64 -14.09
CA GLY A 189 -4.71 9.77 -13.48
C GLY A 189 -3.49 9.34 -12.65
N ALA A 190 -3.61 8.28 -11.84
CA ALA A 190 -2.51 7.74 -11.06
C ALA A 190 -1.40 7.17 -11.95
N LEU A 191 -1.74 6.38 -12.97
CA LEU A 191 -0.80 5.84 -13.95
C LEU A 191 -0.16 6.94 -14.80
N GLY A 192 -0.92 7.98 -15.16
CA GLY A 192 -0.40 9.20 -15.79
C GLY A 192 0.59 9.95 -14.88
N ILE A 193 0.33 9.98 -13.57
CA ILE A 193 1.25 10.51 -12.55
C ILE A 193 2.49 9.61 -12.41
N PHE A 194 2.39 8.30 -12.64
CA PHE A 194 3.52 7.36 -12.62
C PHE A 194 4.27 7.24 -13.96
N SER A 195 3.90 8.01 -14.99
CA SER A 195 4.60 8.04 -16.29
C SER A 195 6.11 8.27 -16.19
N PHE A 196 6.58 8.94 -15.13
CA PHE A 196 8.01 9.18 -14.89
C PHE A 196 8.77 7.95 -14.35
N LEU A 197 8.07 6.93 -13.84
CA LEU A 197 8.68 5.67 -13.38
C LEU A 197 8.83 4.67 -14.52
N ASP A 198 7.87 4.63 -15.44
CA ASP A 198 7.93 3.86 -16.69
C ASP A 198 7.02 4.50 -17.75
N PRO A 199 7.55 4.82 -18.95
CA PRO A 199 6.77 5.41 -20.05
C PRO A 199 5.63 4.52 -20.58
N ARG A 200 5.54 3.25 -20.18
CA ARG A 200 4.46 2.33 -20.57
C ARG A 200 3.20 2.48 -19.72
N TYR A 201 3.28 3.05 -18.52
CA TYR A 201 2.12 3.19 -17.63
C TYR A 201 0.97 4.05 -18.22
N PRO A 202 1.23 5.13 -18.98
CA PRO A 202 0.18 5.88 -19.67
C PRO A 202 -0.50 5.10 -20.81
N LEU A 203 0.23 4.21 -21.50
CA LEU A 203 -0.34 3.36 -22.56
C LEU A 203 -1.24 2.29 -21.94
N LEU A 204 -0.82 1.69 -20.82
CA LEU A 204 -1.64 0.78 -20.05
C LEU A 204 -2.90 1.48 -19.50
N ALA A 205 -2.79 2.75 -19.09
CA ALA A 205 -3.92 3.56 -18.62
C ALA A 205 -5.06 3.68 -19.66
N GLU A 206 -4.73 3.65 -20.95
CA GLU A 206 -5.68 3.67 -22.07
C GLU A 206 -6.33 2.30 -22.31
N GLU A 207 -5.71 1.20 -21.87
CA GLU A 207 -6.17 -0.18 -22.08
C GLU A 207 -7.10 -0.72 -20.98
N PHE A 208 -7.31 -0.02 -19.86
CA PHE A 208 -8.17 -0.46 -18.72
C PHE A 208 -9.70 -0.41 -18.99
N SER A 209 -10.14 -0.63 -20.24
CA SER A 209 -11.54 -0.47 -20.64
C SER A 209 -12.33 -1.76 -20.88
N GLU A 210 -11.73 -2.94 -20.99
CA GLU A 210 -12.49 -4.15 -21.34
C GLU A 210 -12.03 -5.40 -20.57
N ASP A 211 -12.97 -6.34 -20.39
CA ASP A 211 -12.80 -7.62 -19.70
C ASP A 211 -11.55 -8.36 -20.19
N ILE A 212 -10.65 -8.70 -19.27
CA ILE A 212 -9.35 -9.28 -19.58
C ILE A 212 -9.53 -10.77 -19.91
N ASP A 213 -9.50 -11.11 -21.19
CA ASP A 213 -9.34 -12.49 -21.67
C ASP A 213 -7.88 -12.94 -21.52
N GLU A 214 -7.59 -13.71 -20.46
CA GLU A 214 -6.26 -14.20 -20.11
C GLU A 214 -5.63 -15.09 -21.21
N ASP A 215 -6.43 -15.74 -22.06
CA ASP A 215 -5.93 -16.65 -23.10
C ASP A 215 -5.42 -15.91 -24.36
N ASN A 216 -5.89 -14.68 -24.60
CA ASN A 216 -5.54 -13.90 -25.78
C ASN A 216 -4.70 -12.64 -25.48
N HIS A 217 -4.53 -12.27 -24.21
CA HIS A 217 -3.73 -11.13 -23.83
C HIS A 217 -2.21 -11.44 -23.91
N ARG A 218 -1.47 -10.64 -24.68
CA ARG A 218 -0.03 -10.85 -24.94
C ARG A 218 0.88 -9.80 -24.30
N VAL A 219 0.31 -8.82 -23.61
CA VAL A 219 1.03 -7.73 -22.94
C VAL A 219 0.86 -7.92 -21.44
N PHE A 220 1.94 -8.27 -20.75
CA PHE A 220 1.91 -8.45 -19.29
C PHE A 220 2.65 -7.29 -18.62
N LEU A 221 1.98 -6.63 -17.67
CA LEU A 221 2.68 -5.74 -16.74
C LEU A 221 3.18 -6.56 -15.55
N TYR A 222 4.45 -6.93 -15.60
CA TYR A 222 5.13 -7.47 -14.42
C TYR A 222 5.57 -6.31 -13.53
N VAL A 223 4.80 -6.02 -12.49
CA VAL A 223 5.27 -5.24 -11.35
C VAL A 223 5.89 -6.26 -10.38
N ASP A 224 7.14 -6.05 -9.95
CA ASP A 224 7.81 -6.85 -8.91
C ASP A 224 7.02 -6.77 -7.59
N TYR A 225 5.86 -7.41 -7.49
CA TYR A 225 4.96 -7.29 -6.35
C TYR A 225 5.36 -8.34 -5.30
N VAL A 226 6.46 -8.07 -4.58
CA VAL A 226 6.85 -8.86 -3.41
C VAL A 226 6.10 -8.32 -2.19
N VAL A 227 4.79 -8.55 -2.15
CA VAL A 227 4.02 -8.40 -0.91
C VAL A 227 3.98 -9.77 -0.26
N PRO A 228 4.40 -9.91 1.02
CA PRO A 228 4.20 -11.16 1.74
C PRO A 228 2.73 -11.56 1.67
N GLU A 229 2.45 -12.79 1.25
CA GLU A 229 1.10 -13.37 1.27
C GLU A 229 0.40 -13.01 2.59
N SER A 230 -0.72 -12.29 2.50
CA SER A 230 -1.64 -11.98 3.62
C SER A 230 -0.97 -11.86 5.00
N SER A 231 -0.16 -10.81 5.21
CA SER A 231 0.43 -10.55 6.53
C SER A 231 -0.42 -9.57 7.34
N HIS A 232 -0.36 -9.68 8.68
CA HIS A 232 -0.98 -8.70 9.59
C HIS A 232 -0.55 -7.25 9.28
N ILE A 233 0.66 -7.06 8.74
CA ILE A 233 1.16 -5.73 8.35
C ILE A 233 0.35 -5.18 7.18
N GLN A 234 0.01 -6.03 6.20
CA GLN A 234 -0.78 -5.62 5.04
C GLN A 234 -2.21 -5.23 5.43
N ASP A 235 -2.84 -5.98 6.34
CA ASP A 235 -4.16 -5.65 6.91
C ASP A 235 -4.16 -4.24 7.54
N VAL A 236 -3.12 -3.90 8.31
CA VAL A 236 -2.97 -2.58 8.95
C VAL A 236 -2.75 -1.48 7.92
N VAL A 237 -1.93 -1.74 6.90
CA VAL A 237 -1.71 -0.78 5.80
C VAL A 237 -3.00 -0.46 5.06
N ASP A 238 -3.83 -1.46 4.78
CA ASP A 238 -5.08 -1.29 4.04
C ASP A 238 -6.16 -0.62 4.91
N GLU A 239 -6.16 -0.86 6.23
CA GLU A 239 -6.99 -0.16 7.20
C GLU A 239 -6.66 1.34 7.24
N ILE A 240 -5.38 1.70 7.39
CA ILE A 240 -4.92 3.10 7.38
C ILE A 240 -5.25 3.79 6.05
N GLN A 241 -5.05 3.11 4.92
CA GLN A 241 -5.44 3.66 3.61
C GLN A 241 -6.94 3.94 3.55
N SER A 242 -7.76 3.02 4.06
CA SER A 242 -9.22 3.17 4.04
C SER A 242 -9.66 4.35 4.91
N GLU A 243 -9.07 4.53 6.10
CA GLU A 243 -9.32 5.69 6.95
C GLU A 243 -8.91 7.01 6.27
N LEU A 244 -7.72 7.06 5.65
CA LEU A 244 -7.28 8.23 4.87
C LEU A 244 -8.23 8.56 3.73
N GLN A 245 -8.74 7.54 3.03
CA GLN A 245 -9.70 7.74 1.96
C GLN A 245 -11.01 8.34 2.47
N GLN A 246 -11.54 7.85 3.59
CA GLN A 246 -12.73 8.42 4.23
C GLN A 246 -12.52 9.89 4.63
N ILE A 247 -11.34 10.23 5.14
CA ILE A 247 -10.98 11.61 5.48
C ILE A 247 -10.98 12.50 4.23
N TRP A 248 -10.41 12.04 3.12
CA TRP A 248 -10.41 12.81 1.87
C TRP A 248 -11.80 12.95 1.24
N ASP A 249 -12.61 11.89 1.27
CA ASP A 249 -13.97 11.89 0.73
C ASP A 249 -14.94 12.78 1.52
N SER A 250 -14.64 13.08 2.79
CA SER A 250 -15.41 14.02 3.62
C SER A 250 -15.42 15.46 3.09
N GLY A 251 -14.45 15.83 2.24
CA GLY A 251 -14.25 17.19 1.74
C GLY A 251 -13.72 18.19 2.77
N LYS A 252 -13.60 17.80 4.05
CA LYS A 252 -13.03 18.61 5.14
C LYS A 252 -11.82 17.89 5.73
N ILE A 253 -10.68 18.01 5.05
CA ILE A 253 -9.46 17.33 5.43
C ILE A 253 -8.86 18.00 6.68
N GLN A 254 -8.83 17.28 7.80
CA GLN A 254 -8.24 17.72 9.06
C GLN A 254 -6.79 17.23 9.20
N PRO A 255 -5.94 17.93 9.98
CA PRO A 255 -4.66 17.39 10.39
C PRO A 255 -4.83 16.10 11.20
N LEU A 256 -3.82 15.24 11.14
CA LEU A 256 -3.78 13.95 11.82
C LEU A 256 -2.63 13.93 12.81
N LEU A 257 -2.83 13.25 13.94
CA LEU A 257 -1.73 12.78 14.76
C LEU A 257 -1.43 11.32 14.43
N LEU A 258 -0.16 11.04 14.15
CA LEU A 258 0.30 9.67 13.89
C LEU A 258 1.53 9.36 14.76
N SER A 259 1.58 8.12 15.26
CA SER A 259 2.77 7.56 15.90
C SER A 259 3.55 6.80 14.85
N TYR A 260 4.78 7.24 14.55
CA TYR A 260 5.59 6.73 13.46
C TYR A 260 6.92 6.17 13.93
N HIS A 261 7.24 4.94 13.48
CA HIS A 261 8.55 4.35 13.69
C HIS A 261 9.53 4.76 12.57
N SER A 262 10.45 5.66 12.90
CA SER A 262 11.50 6.14 11.99
C SER A 262 12.68 5.19 11.99
N ALA A 263 12.84 4.38 10.93
CA ALA A 263 13.98 3.45 10.81
C ALA A 263 15.34 4.17 10.79
N HIS A 264 15.40 5.40 10.26
CA HIS A 264 16.65 6.17 10.21
C HIS A 264 17.09 6.70 11.57
N GLN A 265 16.13 7.05 12.44
CA GLN A 265 16.43 7.51 13.81
C GLN A 265 16.35 6.38 14.84
N ASN A 266 15.81 5.23 14.44
CA ASN A 266 15.48 4.10 15.30
C ASN A 266 14.62 4.52 16.51
N GLN A 267 13.61 5.37 16.26
CA GLN A 267 12.77 5.97 17.29
C GLN A 267 11.31 6.05 16.83
N ILE A 268 10.42 6.02 17.82
CA ILE A 268 8.99 6.32 17.64
C ILE A 268 8.79 7.82 17.89
N LYS A 269 8.08 8.48 16.99
CA LYS A 269 7.77 9.91 17.07
C LYS A 269 6.30 10.15 16.80
N GLU A 270 5.71 11.07 17.55
CA GLU A 270 4.38 11.61 17.25
C GLU A 270 4.49 12.75 16.25
N CYS A 271 3.81 12.62 15.12
CA CYS A 271 3.84 13.58 14.04
C CYS A 271 2.43 14.15 13.83
N ALA A 272 2.27 15.45 14.06
CA ALA A 272 1.06 16.18 13.66
C ALA A 272 1.22 16.68 12.22
N VAL A 273 0.41 16.15 11.30
CA VAL A 273 0.59 16.34 9.85
C VAL A 273 -0.72 16.56 9.12
N TYR A 274 -0.68 17.28 8.01
CA TYR A 274 -1.77 17.37 7.06
C TYR A 274 -1.61 16.31 5.95
N PRO A 275 -2.55 15.37 5.81
CA PRO A 275 -2.46 14.27 4.84
C PRO A 275 -2.79 14.77 3.42
N VAL A 276 -1.86 14.63 2.48
CA VAL A 276 -2.04 15.16 1.12
C VAL A 276 -2.43 14.08 0.12
N CYS A 277 -1.65 13.00 0.03
CA CYS A 277 -1.93 11.88 -0.85
C CYS A 277 -1.14 10.63 -0.43
N ILE A 278 -1.57 9.46 -0.92
CA ILE A 278 -0.74 8.25 -0.91
C ILE A 278 -0.05 8.11 -2.26
N TYR A 279 1.22 7.70 -2.23
CA TYR A 279 1.93 7.21 -3.41
C TYR A 279 2.50 5.84 -3.14
N PHE A 280 2.58 5.03 -4.20
CA PHE A 280 3.22 3.72 -4.17
C PHE A 280 4.62 3.84 -4.74
N MET A 281 5.62 3.36 -4.00
CA MET A 281 7.02 3.42 -4.41
C MET A 281 7.75 2.21 -3.83
N GLU A 282 8.57 1.53 -4.64
CA GLU A 282 9.45 0.46 -4.15
C GLU A 282 8.73 -0.54 -3.22
N TYR A 283 7.57 -1.02 -3.68
CA TYR A 283 6.79 -2.07 -3.04
C TYR A 283 6.11 -1.68 -1.72
N ALA A 284 6.03 -0.38 -1.41
CA ALA A 284 5.31 0.10 -0.24
C ALA A 284 4.43 1.32 -0.56
N LYS A 285 3.36 1.45 0.22
CA LYS A 285 2.49 2.62 0.24
C LYS A 285 3.06 3.65 1.21
N TYR A 286 3.10 4.90 0.77
CA TYR A 286 3.58 6.01 1.58
C TYR A 286 2.53 7.11 1.61
N LEU A 287 2.21 7.60 2.80
CA LEU A 287 1.50 8.86 2.98
C LEU A 287 2.49 10.02 2.77
N CYS A 288 2.25 10.82 1.74
CA CYS A 288 2.85 12.13 1.59
C CYS A 288 2.05 13.13 2.41
N ALA A 289 2.71 13.73 3.40
CA ALA A 289 2.08 14.67 4.31
C ALA A 289 3.02 15.84 4.61
N TYR A 290 2.44 16.96 5.01
CA TYR A 290 3.16 18.16 5.43
C TYR A 290 2.88 18.46 6.90
N GLY A 291 3.92 18.67 7.69
CA GLY A 291 3.76 18.97 9.12
C GLY A 291 5.02 18.64 9.89
N ARG A 292 4.87 18.25 11.16
CA ARG A 292 6.02 17.83 11.97
C ARG A 292 6.55 16.50 11.46
N THR A 293 7.81 16.46 11.08
CA THR A 293 8.51 15.26 10.63
C THR A 293 9.10 14.48 11.81
N PRO A 294 9.56 13.23 11.63
CA PRO A 294 10.26 12.50 12.69
C PRO A 294 11.55 13.19 13.18
N LYS A 295 12.09 14.14 12.40
CA LYS A 295 13.23 14.99 12.79
C LYS A 295 12.84 16.23 13.60
N ASP A 296 11.58 16.36 14.00
CA ASP A 296 11.00 17.51 14.68
C ASP A 296 11.02 18.82 13.85
N GLU A 297 11.37 18.73 12.56
CA GLU A 297 11.26 19.83 11.58
C GLU A 297 9.83 19.93 11.04
N ILE A 298 9.40 21.14 10.64
CA ILE A 298 8.13 21.33 9.91
C ILE A 298 8.42 21.29 8.41
N ASN A 299 8.11 20.18 7.76
CA ASN A 299 8.36 20.00 6.33
C ASN A 299 7.47 18.89 5.73
N TRP A 300 7.62 18.68 4.42
CA TRP A 300 7.15 17.49 3.75
C TRP A 300 7.86 16.25 4.28
N TYR A 301 7.11 15.17 4.45
CA TYR A 301 7.66 13.87 4.75
C TYR A 301 6.81 12.76 4.13
N LYS A 302 7.46 11.61 4.01
CA LYS A 302 6.98 10.42 3.34
C LYS A 302 6.89 9.28 4.34
N TYR A 303 5.70 9.08 4.88
CA TYR A 303 5.44 8.09 5.92
C TYR A 303 5.06 6.77 5.27
N ARG A 304 5.93 5.75 5.34
CA ARG A 304 5.50 4.40 4.97
C ARG A 304 4.34 3.96 5.86
N LEU A 305 3.25 3.49 5.25
CA LEU A 305 2.05 3.12 6.00
C LEU A 305 2.32 1.94 6.95
N ASP A 306 3.19 1.01 6.57
CA ASP A 306 3.61 -0.14 7.38
C ASP A 306 4.38 0.22 8.67
N ARG A 307 4.78 1.50 8.82
CA ARG A 307 5.52 2.01 9.98
C ARG A 307 4.71 2.97 10.85
N ILE A 308 3.44 3.21 10.50
CA ILE A 308 2.50 3.92 11.36
C ILE A 308 1.97 2.89 12.37
N ILE A 309 2.22 3.15 13.66
CA ILE A 309 1.93 2.19 14.74
C ILE A 309 0.73 2.59 15.60
N SER A 310 0.12 3.76 15.36
CA SER A 310 -1.09 4.18 16.05
C SER A 310 -2.25 3.23 15.73
N GLN A 311 -3.10 2.95 16.71
CA GLN A 311 -4.34 2.17 16.53
C GLN A 311 -5.42 3.03 15.88
N GLY A 312 -5.21 3.38 14.61
CA GLY A 312 -6.03 4.31 13.83
C GLY A 312 -5.42 5.71 13.74
N LEU A 313 -6.10 6.58 12.98
CA LEU A 313 -5.71 7.97 12.76
C LEU A 313 -6.51 8.91 13.69
N GLU A 314 -5.81 9.62 14.58
CA GLU A 314 -6.44 10.65 15.41
C GLU A 314 -6.59 11.93 14.59
N LEU A 315 -7.83 12.38 14.41
CA LEU A 315 -8.13 13.69 13.81
C LEU A 315 -7.85 14.80 14.82
N LEU A 316 -7.13 15.82 14.38
CA LEU A 316 -6.86 17.03 15.15
C LEU A 316 -7.72 18.17 14.65
N GLU A 317 -8.29 18.93 15.58
CA GLU A 317 -8.88 20.23 15.25
C GLU A 317 -7.79 21.22 14.82
N TRP A 318 -8.12 22.11 13.89
CA TRP A 318 -7.14 23.09 13.38
C TRP A 318 -6.55 23.99 14.46
N GLN A 319 -7.27 24.21 15.56
CA GLN A 319 -6.81 25.02 16.69
C GLN A 319 -6.06 24.22 17.76
N ASP A 320 -5.90 22.91 17.58
CA ASP A 320 -5.15 22.07 18.50
C ASP A 320 -3.68 22.57 18.56
N PRO A 321 -3.11 22.75 19.78
CA PRO A 321 -1.75 23.25 19.95
C PRO A 321 -0.69 22.33 19.33
N ARG A 322 -0.98 21.03 19.14
CA ARG A 322 -0.09 20.05 18.51
C ARG A 322 0.08 20.31 17.01
N VAL A 323 -0.91 20.91 16.34
CA VAL A 323 -0.81 21.28 14.93
C VAL A 323 0.27 22.37 14.76
N PRO A 324 1.26 22.21 13.87
CA PRO A 324 2.28 23.22 13.66
C PRO A 324 1.70 24.58 13.25
N GLN A 325 2.24 25.66 13.81
CA GLN A 325 1.77 27.03 13.52
C GLN A 325 1.79 27.34 12.01
N LEU A 326 2.89 27.00 11.32
CA LEU A 326 3.01 27.18 9.87
C LEU A 326 1.89 26.49 9.09
N LEU A 327 1.46 25.31 9.55
CA LEU A 327 0.37 24.56 8.92
C LEU A 327 -1.00 25.23 9.19
N ARG A 328 -1.22 25.75 10.41
CA ARG A 328 -2.43 26.54 10.73
C ARG A 328 -2.51 27.81 9.89
N GLU A 329 -1.40 28.52 9.71
CA GLU A 329 -1.33 29.72 8.87
C GLU A 329 -1.67 29.40 7.40
N GLN A 330 -1.16 28.29 6.86
CA GLN A 330 -1.52 27.84 5.51
C GLN A 330 -3.02 27.55 5.35
N HIS A 331 -3.64 26.96 6.36
CA HIS A 331 -5.08 26.74 6.38
C HIS A 331 -5.86 28.06 6.40
N GLN A 332 -5.49 28.99 7.28
CA GLN A 332 -6.13 30.32 7.38
C GLN A 332 -6.02 31.12 6.07
N MET A 333 -4.94 30.93 5.31
CA MET A 333 -4.73 31.56 4.01
C MET A 333 -5.39 30.82 2.84
N ASN A 334 -6.09 29.70 3.06
CA ASN A 334 -6.61 28.81 2.02
C ASN A 334 -5.51 28.34 1.02
N LYS A 335 -4.30 28.10 1.52
CA LYS A 335 -3.13 27.65 0.74
C LYS A 335 -2.68 26.23 1.12
N LEU A 336 -3.62 25.39 1.55
CA LEU A 336 -3.33 24.00 1.84
C LEU A 336 -2.84 23.27 0.59
N TYR A 337 -1.92 22.34 0.81
CA TYR A 337 -1.36 21.56 -0.27
C TYR A 337 -2.37 20.56 -0.82
N THR A 338 -2.22 20.28 -2.11
CA THR A 338 -3.07 19.32 -2.82
C THR A 338 -2.20 18.29 -3.54
N PRO A 339 -2.78 17.15 -3.99
CA PRO A 339 -2.06 16.21 -4.84
C PRO A 339 -1.44 16.87 -6.08
N LYS A 340 -2.07 17.93 -6.62
CA LYS A 340 -1.52 18.73 -7.72
C LYS A 340 -0.18 19.37 -7.35
N THR A 341 -0.05 19.91 -6.15
CA THR A 341 1.22 20.50 -5.67
C THR A 341 2.36 19.48 -5.68
N VAL A 342 2.07 18.23 -5.27
CA VAL A 342 3.05 17.14 -5.28
C VAL A 342 3.43 16.79 -6.72
N ASN A 343 2.45 16.61 -7.59
CA ASN A 343 2.67 16.28 -9.00
C ASN A 343 3.48 17.36 -9.74
N ASP A 344 3.16 18.63 -9.53
CA ASP A 344 3.87 19.75 -10.16
C ASP A 344 5.35 19.76 -9.72
N LYS A 345 5.63 19.52 -8.42
CA LYS A 345 7.00 19.45 -7.90
C LYS A 345 7.79 18.23 -8.38
N LEU A 346 7.12 17.11 -8.64
CA LEU A 346 7.74 15.91 -9.21
C LEU A 346 8.20 16.17 -10.66
N LYS A 347 7.44 16.92 -11.46
CA LYS A 347 7.83 17.30 -12.84
C LYS A 347 9.04 18.23 -12.92
N GLU A 348 9.33 18.98 -11.86
CA GLU A 348 10.43 19.94 -11.86
C GLU A 348 11.82 19.30 -11.88
N ALA A 349 11.95 18.10 -11.30
CA ALA A 349 13.24 17.42 -11.14
C ALA A 349 13.04 15.95 -10.83
N TRP A 350 13.89 15.14 -11.45
CA TRP A 350 13.94 13.69 -11.26
C TRP A 350 14.22 13.32 -9.80
N GLY A 351 13.41 12.41 -9.26
CA GLY A 351 13.48 11.95 -7.88
C GLY A 351 12.14 12.08 -7.18
N CYS A 352 11.78 11.08 -6.40
CA CYS A 352 10.47 11.01 -5.75
C CYS A 352 10.39 11.95 -4.53
N ASP A 353 11.50 12.25 -3.87
CA ASP A 353 11.62 13.15 -2.71
C ASP A 353 11.61 14.61 -3.18
N PHE A 354 10.50 15.01 -3.78
CA PHE A 354 10.30 16.30 -4.45
C PHE A 354 10.55 17.54 -3.56
N TYR A 355 10.59 17.37 -2.24
CA TYR A 355 10.89 18.43 -1.27
C TYR A 355 12.39 18.65 -1.05
N LYS A 356 13.25 17.76 -1.57
CA LYS A 356 14.70 17.95 -1.52
C LYS A 356 15.17 18.99 -2.54
N THR A 357 16.36 19.52 -2.30
CA THR A 357 17.00 20.51 -3.16
C THR A 357 17.16 19.98 -4.58
N LYS A 358 16.79 20.82 -5.56
CA LYS A 358 16.99 20.55 -6.98
C LYS A 358 18.40 20.96 -7.39
N SER A 359 19.10 20.11 -8.12
CA SER A 359 20.40 20.41 -8.72
C SER A 359 20.45 19.96 -10.18
N LEU A 360 21.29 20.60 -10.98
CA LEU A 360 21.64 20.11 -12.30
C LEU A 360 22.58 18.91 -12.17
N MET A 361 22.34 17.88 -12.98
CA MET A 361 23.23 16.74 -13.17
C MET A 361 23.54 16.57 -14.64
N ILE A 362 24.80 16.26 -14.94
CA ILE A 362 25.28 15.94 -16.28
C ILE A 362 25.81 14.52 -16.26
N LEU A 363 25.28 13.71 -17.16
CA LEU A 363 25.64 12.30 -17.33
C LEU A 363 26.30 12.09 -18.69
N ARG A 364 27.26 11.17 -18.74
CA ARG A 364 27.85 10.64 -19.96
C ARG A 364 27.50 9.16 -20.09
N PHE A 365 27.17 8.75 -21.31
CA PHE A 365 27.05 7.36 -21.73
C PHE A 365 27.99 7.12 -22.93
N ASP A 366 28.56 5.93 -23.04
CA ASP A 366 29.23 5.56 -24.29
C ASP A 366 28.23 5.48 -25.45
N GLN A 367 28.72 5.78 -26.65
CA GLN A 367 27.87 5.90 -27.85
C GLN A 367 27.03 4.64 -28.13
N ASP A 368 27.60 3.45 -27.95
CA ASP A 368 26.91 2.19 -28.24
C ASP A 368 25.82 1.91 -27.19
N PHE A 369 26.11 2.15 -25.91
CA PHE A 369 25.10 1.99 -24.86
C PHE A 369 23.96 2.99 -25.02
N ASP A 370 24.27 4.26 -25.32
CA ASP A 370 23.25 5.28 -25.57
C ASP A 370 22.29 4.87 -26.68
N LYS A 371 22.84 4.52 -27.84
CA LYS A 371 22.07 4.19 -29.04
C LYS A 371 21.10 3.02 -28.81
N ASN A 372 21.52 2.04 -28.01
CA ASN A 372 20.76 0.81 -27.81
C ASN A 372 19.84 0.85 -26.58
N TYR A 373 20.16 1.64 -25.54
CA TYR A 373 19.51 1.52 -24.23
C TYR A 373 19.14 2.84 -23.55
N VAL A 374 19.55 4.01 -24.04
CA VAL A 374 19.21 5.30 -23.38
C VAL A 374 18.39 6.17 -24.31
N LYS A 375 18.79 6.25 -25.57
CA LYS A 375 18.13 7.06 -26.58
C LYS A 375 16.68 6.61 -26.75
N GLY A 376 15.75 7.53 -26.54
CA GLY A 376 14.31 7.28 -26.66
C GLY A 376 13.65 6.75 -25.39
N ILE A 377 14.40 6.49 -24.31
CA ILE A 377 13.81 6.19 -23.00
C ILE A 377 13.42 7.50 -22.31
N ASN A 378 12.19 7.56 -21.81
CA ASN A 378 11.74 8.66 -20.97
C ASN A 378 12.16 8.42 -19.52
N VAL A 379 13.33 8.93 -19.13
CA VAL A 379 13.81 8.88 -17.73
C VAL A 379 13.13 9.95 -16.87
N HIS A 380 12.97 11.16 -17.42
CA HIS A 380 12.30 12.30 -16.79
C HIS A 380 12.13 13.43 -17.83
N ASP A 381 11.14 14.31 -17.68
CA ASP A 381 10.89 15.43 -18.61
C ASP A 381 12.10 16.39 -18.78
N THR A 382 12.93 16.48 -17.75
CA THR A 382 14.16 17.31 -17.78
C THR A 382 15.38 16.56 -18.30
N PHE A 383 15.30 15.24 -18.49
CA PHE A 383 16.39 14.40 -18.99
C PHE A 383 16.50 14.60 -20.51
N LYS A 384 17.47 15.41 -20.94
CA LYS A 384 17.58 15.84 -22.33
C LYS A 384 19.00 15.65 -22.86
N PRO A 385 19.16 15.17 -24.10
CA PRO A 385 20.47 15.12 -24.74
C PRO A 385 20.98 16.54 -24.93
N ILE A 386 22.28 16.72 -24.74
CA ILE A 386 22.99 17.97 -24.94
C ILE A 386 24.26 17.73 -25.76
N GLU A 387 24.68 18.75 -26.50
CA GLU A 387 25.93 18.68 -27.24
C GLU A 387 27.14 18.73 -26.30
N TYR A 388 28.27 18.18 -26.75
CA TYR A 388 29.54 18.22 -26.03
C TYR A 388 29.91 19.66 -25.60
N LYS A 389 29.70 20.64 -26.48
CA LYS A 389 29.98 22.06 -26.18
C LYS A 389 29.08 22.59 -25.06
N THR A 390 27.79 22.28 -25.09
CA THR A 390 26.83 22.66 -24.04
C THR A 390 27.19 22.02 -22.71
N ALA A 391 27.59 20.74 -22.69
CA ALA A 391 28.04 20.07 -21.47
C ALA A 391 29.26 20.78 -20.85
N PHE A 392 30.23 21.18 -21.69
CA PHE A 392 31.39 21.95 -21.25
C PHE A 392 31.00 23.29 -20.60
N GLU A 393 30.13 24.06 -21.25
CA GLU A 393 29.65 25.36 -20.75
C GLU A 393 28.89 25.21 -19.42
N LEU A 394 28.02 24.19 -19.31
CA LEU A 394 27.27 23.93 -18.09
C LEU A 394 28.17 23.54 -16.92
N ILE A 395 29.21 22.72 -17.15
CA ILE A 395 30.21 22.36 -16.13
C ILE A 395 30.92 23.62 -15.62
N GLN A 396 31.29 24.54 -16.52
CA GLN A 396 31.93 25.81 -16.14
C GLN A 396 31.00 26.71 -15.33
N GLN A 397 29.73 26.81 -15.72
CA GLN A 397 28.77 27.69 -15.06
C GLN A 397 28.35 27.19 -13.67
N HIS A 398 28.21 25.88 -13.49
CA HIS A 398 27.60 25.29 -12.30
C HIS A 398 28.60 24.71 -11.29
N THR A 399 29.90 24.68 -11.61
CA THR A 399 30.95 24.29 -10.65
C THR A 399 31.64 25.54 -10.13
N LEU A 400 31.26 25.97 -8.93
CA LEU A 400 31.76 27.20 -8.30
C LEU A 400 33.21 27.08 -7.80
N ASP A 401 33.60 25.90 -7.32
CA ASP A 401 34.96 25.66 -6.83
C ASP A 401 35.94 25.47 -8.02
N PRO A 402 36.98 26.31 -8.16
CA PRO A 402 37.91 26.22 -9.28
C PRO A 402 38.70 24.91 -9.35
N GLY A 403 38.99 24.28 -8.19
CA GLY A 403 39.72 23.03 -8.10
C GLY A 403 38.88 21.85 -8.61
N GLN A 404 37.64 21.76 -8.13
CA GLN A 404 36.64 20.80 -8.60
C GLN A 404 36.38 20.98 -10.10
N GLN A 405 36.17 22.23 -10.54
CA GLN A 405 35.94 22.54 -11.94
C GLN A 405 37.09 22.07 -12.82
N LYS A 406 38.34 22.35 -12.44
CA LYS A 406 39.53 21.88 -13.17
C LYS A 406 39.56 20.35 -13.28
N ASN A 407 39.21 19.64 -12.21
CA ASN A 407 39.20 18.17 -12.19
C ASN A 407 38.09 17.59 -13.08
N ILE A 408 36.86 18.12 -13.00
CA ILE A 408 35.76 17.70 -13.86
C ILE A 408 36.11 17.97 -15.32
N LEU A 409 36.59 19.17 -15.65
CA LEU A 409 36.95 19.52 -17.03
C LEU A 409 38.11 18.67 -17.56
N LYS A 410 39.08 18.29 -16.72
CA LYS A 410 40.14 17.36 -17.12
C LYS A 410 39.55 15.99 -17.47
N ALA A 411 38.67 15.46 -16.64
CA ALA A 411 38.00 14.19 -16.91
C ALA A 411 37.15 14.27 -18.18
N PHE A 412 36.31 15.30 -18.31
CA PHE A 412 35.43 15.54 -19.46
C PHE A 412 36.22 15.66 -20.78
N LYS A 413 37.32 16.43 -20.81
CA LYS A 413 38.17 16.57 -22.00
C LYS A 413 38.87 15.29 -22.42
N SER A 414 39.02 14.32 -21.52
CA SER A 414 39.58 13.00 -21.84
C SER A 414 38.56 12.05 -22.46
N ARG A 415 37.29 12.43 -22.55
CA ARG A 415 36.21 11.62 -23.13
C ARG A 415 35.97 11.98 -24.59
N PRO A 416 35.62 11.00 -25.44
CA PRO A 416 35.18 11.25 -26.80
C PRO A 416 34.07 12.30 -26.88
N ASN A 417 34.15 13.17 -27.88
CA ASN A 417 33.07 14.12 -28.19
C ASN A 417 31.88 13.44 -28.91
N THR A 418 32.05 12.20 -29.37
CA THR A 418 31.02 11.36 -30.00
C THR A 418 30.16 10.60 -29.00
N ASP A 419 30.54 10.59 -27.72
CA ASP A 419 29.73 10.02 -26.66
C ASP A 419 28.45 10.83 -26.45
N ALA A 420 27.47 10.21 -25.79
CA ALA A 420 26.20 10.87 -25.50
C ALA A 420 26.27 11.58 -24.15
N TYR A 421 25.84 12.84 -24.13
CA TYR A 421 25.78 13.67 -22.93
C TYR A 421 24.34 14.07 -22.67
N TYR A 422 23.92 13.97 -21.43
CA TYR A 422 22.57 14.32 -21.01
C TYR A 422 22.62 15.28 -19.83
N GLN A 423 21.72 16.26 -19.84
CA GLN A 423 21.39 17.04 -18.65
C GLN A 423 20.12 16.51 -18.02
N VAL A 424 20.01 16.65 -16.70
CA VAL A 424 18.77 16.40 -15.97
C VAL A 424 18.77 17.23 -14.69
N TYR A 425 17.63 17.80 -14.32
CA TYR A 425 17.46 18.32 -12.97
C TYR A 425 17.06 17.16 -12.06
N TYR A 426 17.73 17.01 -10.93
CA TYR A 426 17.47 15.92 -9.99
C TYR A 426 17.36 16.43 -8.55
N ARG A 427 16.74 15.62 -7.69
CA ARG A 427 16.64 15.85 -6.25
C ARG A 427 17.89 15.30 -5.57
N VAL A 428 18.68 16.17 -4.97
CA VAL A 428 19.95 15.83 -4.31
C VAL A 428 19.70 14.81 -3.20
N THR A 429 20.49 13.73 -3.14
CA THR A 429 20.35 12.60 -2.18
C THR A 429 19.04 11.80 -2.27
N ASP A 430 18.29 11.94 -3.37
CA ASP A 430 17.13 11.10 -3.63
C ASP A 430 17.56 9.64 -3.87
N TYR A 431 16.95 8.71 -3.13
CA TYR A 431 17.34 7.30 -3.20
C TYR A 431 17.05 6.68 -4.56
N TYR A 432 15.96 7.05 -5.23
CA TYR A 432 15.55 6.49 -6.51
C TYR A 432 16.55 6.85 -7.60
N VAL A 433 16.97 8.12 -7.65
CA VAL A 433 17.99 8.60 -8.59
C VAL A 433 19.32 7.87 -8.37
N LEU A 434 19.76 7.76 -7.12
CA LEU A 434 21.01 7.08 -6.77
C LEU A 434 20.95 5.58 -7.12
N ARG A 435 19.83 4.92 -6.85
CA ARG A 435 19.63 3.50 -7.18
C ARG A 435 19.71 3.26 -8.69
N TRP A 436 19.09 4.11 -9.49
CA TRP A 436 19.15 4.01 -10.95
C TRP A 436 20.59 4.17 -11.47
N LEU A 437 21.33 5.16 -10.97
CA LEU A 437 22.74 5.35 -11.33
C LEU A 437 23.61 4.14 -10.94
N ARG A 438 23.38 3.56 -9.75
CA ARG A 438 24.07 2.34 -9.30
C ARG A 438 23.78 1.15 -10.18
N ALA A 439 22.53 0.96 -10.60
CA ALA A 439 22.12 -0.16 -11.43
C ALA A 439 22.81 -0.17 -12.81
N LEU A 440 23.10 1.02 -13.35
CA LEU A 440 23.83 1.15 -14.61
C LEU A 440 25.35 0.94 -14.48
N GLY A 441 25.89 1.08 -13.27
CA GLY A 441 27.29 0.81 -12.97
C GLY A 441 28.24 1.56 -13.91
N SER A 442 29.13 0.82 -14.59
CA SER A 442 30.13 1.40 -15.49
C SER A 442 29.57 1.97 -16.80
N LYS A 443 28.27 1.80 -17.09
CA LYS A 443 27.61 2.32 -18.30
C LYS A 443 27.22 3.79 -18.21
N VAL A 444 27.29 4.38 -17.02
CA VAL A 444 27.01 5.81 -16.81
C VAL A 444 28.15 6.46 -16.04
N GLU A 445 28.53 7.67 -16.46
CA GLU A 445 29.47 8.51 -15.72
C GLU A 445 28.78 9.81 -15.29
N VAL A 446 28.75 10.07 -13.98
CA VAL A 446 28.32 11.38 -13.44
C VAL A 446 29.45 12.38 -13.62
N LEU A 447 29.24 13.42 -14.42
CA LEU A 447 30.20 14.51 -14.63
C LEU A 447 29.96 15.67 -13.66
N LEU A 448 28.70 16.03 -13.44
CA LEU A 448 28.23 17.09 -12.55
C LEU A 448 27.02 16.56 -11.75
N PRO A 449 26.84 16.90 -10.46
CA PRO A 449 27.73 17.71 -9.61
C PRO A 449 28.94 16.94 -9.09
N TRP A 450 29.95 17.68 -8.63
CA TRP A 450 31.20 17.13 -8.09
C TRP A 450 30.95 16.14 -6.95
N ASP A 451 30.12 16.52 -5.97
CA ASP A 451 29.90 15.71 -4.77
C ASP A 451 29.27 14.37 -5.10
N LEU A 452 28.30 14.34 -6.02
CA LEU A 452 27.70 13.09 -6.48
C LEU A 452 28.71 12.24 -7.25
N ARG A 453 29.55 12.86 -8.09
CA ARG A 453 30.64 12.15 -8.77
C ARG A 453 31.60 11.49 -7.78
N GLN A 454 32.00 12.21 -6.72
CA GLN A 454 32.88 11.65 -5.67
C GLN A 454 32.19 10.53 -4.91
N GLN A 455 30.91 10.69 -4.57
CA GLN A 455 30.13 9.63 -3.93
C GLN A 455 30.10 8.36 -4.78
N MET A 456 29.87 8.47 -6.09
CA MET A 456 29.89 7.31 -6.99
C MET A 456 31.27 6.66 -7.06
N VAL A 457 32.34 7.45 -7.09
CA VAL A 457 33.74 6.95 -7.07
C VAL A 457 34.00 6.15 -5.78
N ASP A 458 33.65 6.71 -4.62
CA ASP A 458 33.85 6.07 -3.33
C ASP A 458 33.04 4.77 -3.20
N GLU A 459 31.79 4.75 -3.67
CA GLU A 459 30.94 3.57 -3.67
C GLU A 459 31.49 2.46 -4.58
N ILE A 460 31.97 2.82 -5.78
CA ILE A 460 32.60 1.87 -6.71
C ILE A 460 33.89 1.33 -6.11
N GLN A 461 34.73 2.17 -5.50
CA GLN A 461 35.97 1.73 -4.87
C GLN A 461 35.71 0.78 -3.70
N LYS A 462 34.72 1.09 -2.84
CA LYS A 462 34.30 0.19 -1.76
C LYS A 462 33.80 -1.14 -2.31
N THR A 463 32.96 -1.10 -3.34
CA THR A 463 32.45 -2.30 -4.00
C THR A 463 33.59 -3.14 -4.58
N TRP A 464 34.52 -2.51 -5.31
CA TRP A 464 35.72 -3.16 -5.83
C TRP A 464 36.52 -3.84 -4.72
N ASN A 465 36.78 -3.14 -3.61
CA ASN A 465 37.54 -3.69 -2.47
C ASN A 465 36.88 -4.93 -1.83
N LEU A 466 35.56 -5.10 -1.93
CA LEU A 466 34.89 -6.32 -1.47
C LEU A 466 35.24 -7.54 -2.33
N TYR A 467 35.47 -7.33 -3.63
CA TYR A 467 35.76 -8.40 -4.60
C TYR A 467 37.25 -8.54 -4.91
N ALA A 468 38.06 -7.50 -4.66
CA ALA A 468 39.48 -7.45 -4.99
C ALA A 468 40.36 -8.28 -4.03
N ASN A 469 39.79 -8.87 -2.98
CA ASN A 469 40.48 -9.82 -2.11
C ASN A 469 40.52 -11.22 -2.75
N LEU A 470 41.22 -11.34 -3.89
CA LEU A 470 41.64 -12.62 -4.47
C LEU A 470 43.15 -12.76 -4.39
#